data_AF-A0A6G1X708-F1
#
_entry.id   AF-A0A6G1X708-F1
#
_cell.length_a   1.000
_cell.length_b   1.000
_cell.length_c   1.000
_cell.angle_alpha   90.00
_cell.angle_beta   90.00
_cell.angle_gamma   90.00
#
_symmetry.space_group_name_H-M   'P 1'
#
loop_
_entity.id
_entity.type
_entity.pdbx_description
1 polymer ?
#
loop_
_entity_poly.entity_id
_entity_poly.type
_entity_poly.pdbx_seq_one_letter_code
_entity_poly.pdbx_strand_id
1 'polypeptide(L)'
;MHQLGLTNGFYEDIAVIRGLKMKPSIQECLPWLDSNCLTRSANDLRIRNGKELIEADKLLFGLSTSRTKKKTKSEIDLIIKKYNKLSSNNLSQKKMESLWEQLRSPQFHFFDVNRVSPDALGFYRPFHFAPYDDWGIYLFADKLIDYYHIIKSKLGSNTIFFQPDILLGYILFEVFHHEFFHHIVESAATSLEIISGAYGNPKPLYIEYFKSNYHKTLGLGPHEHDPLEEALANSYSYNSFSFSSRVNKGYRSLLVKKYQQSMLKGWKYDPPGYRSAEYYINSDYIYGATQLMAMILNSHQLDPMSSSMVAKNVLLNGHTAYCAKPDIPTYLIGSDTSLRTFYNLIPVPNATYTNLFWHEDLSEIDKFIEIKKKEEKERRKKEKK
;
A
#
# COMPACT_ATOMS: atom_id res chain seq x y z
N MET A 1 -38.22 -16.83 -29.00
CA MET A 1 -37.88 -17.03 -27.57
C MET A 1 -36.75 -18.03 -27.48
N HIS A 2 -35.50 -17.56 -27.52
CA HIS A 2 -34.33 -18.37 -27.17
C HIS A 2 -34.02 -18.11 -25.70
N GLN A 3 -34.30 -19.10 -24.85
CA GLN A 3 -33.80 -19.11 -23.47
C GLN A 3 -32.28 -19.28 -23.53
N LEU A 4 -31.56 -18.19 -23.24
CA LEU A 4 -30.15 -18.25 -22.88
C LEU A 4 -30.07 -18.95 -21.52
N GLY A 5 -29.76 -20.25 -21.56
CA GLY A 5 -29.34 -20.99 -20.39
C GLY A 5 -28.03 -20.43 -19.88
N LEU A 6 -28.10 -19.48 -18.95
CA LEU A 6 -27.00 -19.14 -18.06
C LEU A 6 -26.84 -20.31 -17.09
N THR A 7 -26.16 -21.36 -17.54
CA THR A 7 -25.75 -22.48 -16.70
C THR A 7 -24.60 -22.05 -15.78
N ASN A 8 -24.49 -22.78 -14.67
CA ASN A 8 -23.66 -22.56 -13.47
C ASN A 8 -22.14 -22.31 -13.66
N GLY A 9 -21.63 -22.10 -14.88
CA GLY A 9 -20.20 -22.03 -15.20
C GLY A 9 -19.44 -20.84 -14.61
N PHE A 10 -20.06 -19.65 -14.51
CA PHE A 10 -19.33 -18.47 -14.01
C PHE A 10 -18.87 -18.62 -12.54
N TYR A 11 -19.71 -19.24 -11.71
CA TYR A 11 -19.35 -19.54 -10.32
C TYR A 11 -18.55 -20.83 -10.19
N GLU A 12 -18.73 -21.81 -11.09
CA GLU A 12 -17.92 -23.03 -11.10
C GLU A 12 -16.48 -22.77 -11.56
N ASP A 13 -16.22 -21.90 -12.54
CA ASP A 13 -14.86 -21.58 -13.00
C ASP A 13 -14.12 -20.68 -12.00
N ILE A 14 -14.82 -19.72 -11.38
CA ILE A 14 -14.28 -18.99 -10.23
C ILE A 14 -14.16 -19.91 -9.00
N ALA A 15 -15.01 -20.94 -8.84
CA ALA A 15 -14.86 -21.96 -7.79
C ALA A 15 -13.83 -23.03 -8.16
N VAL A 16 -13.40 -23.17 -9.41
CA VAL A 16 -12.22 -23.93 -9.80
C VAL A 16 -10.99 -23.12 -9.42
N ILE A 17 -10.99 -21.80 -9.65
CA ILE A 17 -9.93 -20.90 -9.16
C ILE A 17 -9.93 -20.76 -7.62
N ARG A 18 -11.10 -20.79 -6.96
CA ARG A 18 -11.26 -20.64 -5.50
C ARG A 18 -11.32 -21.97 -4.73
N GLY A 19 -11.54 -23.09 -5.42
CA GLY A 19 -11.83 -24.41 -4.84
C GLY A 19 -10.87 -25.52 -5.30
N LEU A 20 -9.96 -25.24 -6.25
CA LEU A 20 -8.68 -25.94 -6.25
C LEU A 20 -7.97 -25.60 -4.94
N LYS A 21 -7.56 -26.64 -4.19
CA LYS A 21 -6.61 -26.49 -3.07
C LYS A 21 -5.27 -25.88 -3.49
N MET A 22 -5.07 -25.63 -4.79
CA MET A 22 -3.90 -24.99 -5.35
C MET A 22 -4.23 -23.53 -5.64
N LYS A 23 -3.62 -22.64 -4.86
CA LYS A 23 -3.48 -21.23 -5.23
C LYS A 23 -2.31 -21.16 -6.22
N PRO A 24 -2.55 -20.90 -7.51
CA PRO A 24 -1.46 -20.83 -8.46
C PRO A 24 -0.52 -19.70 -8.04
N SER A 25 0.74 -20.04 -7.81
CA SER A 25 1.80 -19.08 -7.58
C SER A 25 2.08 -18.30 -8.87
N ILE A 26 2.62 -17.08 -8.73
CA ILE A 26 3.06 -16.28 -9.89
C ILE A 26 4.05 -17.08 -10.74
N GLN A 27 4.94 -17.84 -10.12
CA GLN A 27 5.89 -18.73 -10.80
C GLN A 27 5.22 -19.78 -11.67
N GLU A 28 4.05 -20.29 -11.29
CA GLU A 28 3.27 -21.24 -12.10
C GLU A 28 2.52 -20.54 -13.24
N CYS A 29 2.13 -19.27 -13.08
CA CYS A 29 1.43 -18.50 -14.11
C CYS A 29 2.38 -17.98 -15.21
N LEU A 30 3.62 -17.66 -14.88
CA LEU A 30 4.56 -17.01 -15.80
C LEU A 30 4.80 -17.78 -17.11
N PRO A 31 5.05 -19.11 -17.12
CA PRO A 31 5.19 -19.86 -18.37
C PRO A 31 3.94 -19.79 -19.24
N TRP A 32 2.74 -19.80 -18.64
CA TRP A 32 1.49 -19.69 -19.37
C TRP A 32 1.36 -18.30 -20.00
N LEU A 33 1.62 -17.23 -19.24
CA LEU A 33 1.60 -15.85 -19.77
C LEU A 33 2.57 -15.68 -20.94
N ASP A 34 3.79 -16.19 -20.79
CA ASP A 34 4.84 -16.12 -21.80
C ASP A 34 4.45 -16.88 -23.08
N SER A 35 3.97 -18.12 -22.93
CA SER A 35 3.54 -18.95 -24.07
C SER A 35 2.36 -18.37 -24.85
N ASN A 36 1.56 -17.49 -24.23
CA ASN A 36 0.45 -16.78 -24.85
C ASN A 36 0.79 -15.34 -25.28
N CYS A 37 2.07 -14.96 -25.28
CA CYS A 37 2.54 -13.63 -25.66
C CYS A 37 1.92 -12.49 -24.82
N LEU A 38 1.62 -12.77 -23.55
CA LEU A 38 1.06 -11.79 -22.60
C LEU A 38 2.14 -11.07 -21.79
N THR A 39 3.41 -11.43 -21.97
CA THR A 39 4.57 -10.83 -21.31
C THR A 39 5.38 -9.92 -22.24
N ARG A 40 6.34 -9.18 -21.68
CA ARG A 40 7.29 -8.32 -22.40
C ARG A 40 8.70 -8.40 -21.84
N SER A 41 9.67 -7.89 -22.60
CA SER A 41 11.03 -7.66 -22.11
C SER A 41 11.09 -6.42 -21.19
N ALA A 42 12.01 -6.40 -20.22
CA ALA A 42 12.27 -5.26 -19.34
C ALA A 42 12.59 -3.98 -20.10
N ASN A 43 13.12 -4.07 -21.33
CA ASN A 43 13.44 -2.90 -22.14
C ASN A 43 12.18 -2.10 -22.54
N ASP A 44 11.00 -2.73 -22.45
CA ASP A 44 9.71 -2.06 -22.67
C ASP A 44 9.20 -1.36 -21.39
N LEU A 45 9.81 -1.59 -20.23
CA LEU A 45 9.41 -0.99 -18.97
C LEU A 45 9.85 0.49 -18.94
N ARG A 46 8.89 1.40 -19.11
CA ARG A 46 9.11 2.83 -18.93
C ARG A 46 8.74 3.22 -17.51
N ILE A 47 9.73 3.31 -16.61
CA ILE A 47 9.48 3.92 -15.30
C ILE A 47 9.31 5.42 -15.50
N ARG A 48 8.13 5.94 -15.14
CA ARG A 48 7.67 7.30 -15.44
C ARG A 48 8.61 8.42 -14.99
N ASN A 49 9.39 8.20 -13.93
CA ASN A 49 10.35 9.17 -13.40
C ASN A 49 11.76 8.58 -13.18
N GLY A 50 12.05 7.41 -13.75
CA GLY A 50 13.25 6.62 -13.46
C GLY A 50 14.19 6.43 -14.64
N LYS A 51 14.28 7.39 -15.59
CA LYS A 51 15.22 7.30 -16.72
C LYS A 51 16.67 7.03 -16.31
N GLU A 52 17.05 7.38 -15.07
CA GLU A 52 18.38 7.14 -14.50
C GLU A 52 18.50 5.81 -13.72
N LEU A 53 17.39 5.10 -13.47
CA LEU A 53 17.34 3.93 -12.57
C LEU A 53 17.35 2.59 -13.29
N ILE A 54 16.99 2.56 -14.58
CA ILE A 54 17.04 1.36 -15.42
C ILE A 54 17.68 1.75 -16.76
N GLU A 55 19.00 1.92 -16.80
CA GLU A 55 19.70 1.59 -18.04
C GLU A 55 19.60 0.08 -18.21
N ALA A 56 18.98 -0.35 -19.31
CA ALA A 56 18.55 -1.72 -19.60
C ALA A 56 19.56 -2.85 -19.30
N ASP A 57 20.87 -2.57 -19.27
CA ASP A 57 21.93 -3.56 -19.03
C ASP A 57 22.54 -3.49 -17.61
N LYS A 58 22.13 -2.50 -16.82
CA LYS A 58 22.53 -2.30 -15.43
C LYS A 58 21.34 -1.74 -14.66
N LEU A 59 20.37 -2.60 -14.34
CA LEU A 59 19.73 -2.47 -13.02
C LEU A 59 20.92 -2.40 -12.06
N LEU A 60 21.20 -1.20 -11.54
CA LEU A 60 22.12 -1.04 -10.42
C LEU A 60 21.68 -2.11 -9.45
N PHE A 61 22.51 -3.14 -9.32
CA PHE A 61 22.34 -4.21 -8.34
C PHE A 61 22.39 -3.50 -7.00
N GLY A 62 21.27 -2.89 -6.59
CA GLY A 62 20.99 -2.63 -5.21
C GLY A 62 21.32 -3.94 -4.53
N LEU A 63 22.16 -3.87 -3.50
CA LEU A 63 22.49 -5.03 -2.69
C LEU A 63 21.19 -5.82 -2.53
N SER A 64 21.22 -7.11 -2.90
CA SER A 64 20.09 -7.98 -2.60
C SER A 64 19.89 -7.91 -1.10
N THR A 65 19.02 -7.02 -0.65
CA THR A 65 18.54 -7.02 0.71
C THR A 65 17.68 -8.26 0.71
N SER A 66 18.28 -9.36 1.15
CA SER A 66 17.74 -10.71 1.09
C SER A 66 16.23 -10.66 1.12
N ARG A 67 15.55 -11.27 0.14
CA ARG A 67 14.11 -11.62 0.15
C ARG A 67 13.61 -11.59 1.58
N THR A 68 13.08 -10.45 2.07
CA THR A 68 13.12 -10.08 3.50
C THR A 68 12.76 -11.29 4.34
N LYS A 69 13.76 -11.94 4.95
CA LYS A 69 13.54 -13.21 5.65
C LYS A 69 12.58 -12.88 6.76
N LYS A 70 11.32 -13.26 6.56
CA LYS A 70 10.24 -13.02 7.50
C LYS A 70 10.74 -13.52 8.84
N LYS A 71 10.95 -12.59 9.77
CA LYS A 71 11.41 -12.95 11.10
C LYS A 71 10.36 -13.86 11.72
N THR A 72 10.83 -14.94 12.30
CA THR A 72 10.01 -15.84 13.10
C THR A 72 9.44 -15.08 14.30
N LYS A 73 8.34 -15.59 14.87
CA LYS A 73 7.73 -14.99 16.05
C LYS A 73 8.73 -14.85 17.21
N SER A 74 9.57 -15.86 17.44
CA SER A 74 10.60 -15.83 18.48
C SER A 74 11.66 -14.74 18.24
N GLU A 75 12.08 -14.52 17.00
CA GLU A 75 12.99 -13.41 16.66
C GLU A 75 12.33 -12.05 16.90
N ILE A 76 11.05 -11.89 16.55
CA ILE A 76 10.30 -10.66 16.82
C ILE A 76 10.19 -10.43 18.34
N ASP A 77 9.85 -11.45 19.11
CA ASP A 77 9.74 -11.38 20.57
C ASP A 77 11.09 -11.00 21.22
N LEU A 78 12.21 -11.50 20.69
CA LEU A 78 13.55 -11.11 21.14
C LEU A 78 13.87 -9.65 20.83
N ILE A 79 13.47 -9.15 19.67
CA ILE A 79 13.62 -7.73 19.31
C ILE A 79 12.80 -6.86 20.28
N ILE A 80 11.53 -7.19 20.51
CA ILE A 80 10.67 -6.47 21.47
C ILE A 80 11.32 -6.44 22.85
N LYS A 81 11.80 -7.57 23.36
CA LYS A 81 12.49 -7.64 24.66
C LYS A 81 13.74 -6.77 24.71
N LYS A 82 14.55 -6.77 23.64
CA LYS A 82 15.76 -5.94 23.55
C LYS A 82 15.42 -4.45 23.61
N TYR A 83 14.41 -4.01 22.87
CA TYR A 83 14.01 -2.60 22.85
C TYR A 83 13.30 -2.18 24.13
N ASN A 84 12.45 -3.01 24.73
CA ASN A 84 11.81 -2.70 26.01
C ASN A 84 12.84 -2.52 27.14
N LYS A 85 13.96 -3.27 27.11
CA LYS A 85 15.07 -3.07 28.06
C LYS A 85 15.80 -1.73 27.85
N LEU A 86 15.78 -1.18 26.64
CA LEU A 86 16.37 0.13 26.32
C LEU A 86 15.38 1.27 26.59
N SER A 87 14.08 1.00 26.42
CA SER A 87 12.99 1.97 26.54
C SER A 87 12.34 2.01 27.93
N SER A 88 12.89 1.28 28.92
CA SER A 88 12.45 1.30 30.34
C SER A 88 12.66 2.65 31.06
N ASN A 89 12.73 3.75 30.31
CA ASN A 89 12.52 5.08 30.81
C ASN A 89 11.02 5.27 31.05
N ASN A 90 10.57 5.07 32.29
CA ASN A 90 9.24 5.49 32.74
C ASN A 90 8.96 6.90 32.19
N LEU A 91 7.98 7.01 31.29
CA LEU A 91 7.51 8.30 30.81
C LEU A 91 7.03 9.09 32.02
N SER A 92 7.69 10.21 32.33
CA SER A 92 7.27 11.02 33.46
C SER A 92 5.84 11.49 33.27
N GLN A 93 5.08 11.64 34.35
CA GLN A 93 3.71 12.18 34.30
C GLN A 93 3.64 13.46 33.45
N LYS A 94 4.64 14.34 33.58
CA LYS A 94 4.75 15.58 32.79
C LYS A 94 4.84 15.30 31.28
N LYS A 95 5.60 14.28 30.85
CA LYS A 95 5.67 13.88 29.44
C LYS A 95 4.33 13.30 28.97
N MET A 96 3.66 12.48 29.78
CA MET A 96 2.34 11.93 29.44
C MET A 96 1.27 13.01 29.33
N GLU A 97 1.22 13.99 30.24
CA GLU A 97 0.30 15.13 30.13
C GLU A 97 0.60 15.97 28.88
N SER A 98 1.87 16.26 28.61
CA SER A 98 2.29 16.95 27.38
C SER A 98 1.89 16.16 26.12
N LEU A 99 1.97 14.82 26.18
CA LEU A 99 1.51 13.92 25.13
C LEU A 99 -0.01 14.13 24.90
N TRP A 100 -0.79 14.04 25.97
CA TRP A 100 -2.24 14.18 25.88
C TRP A 100 -2.68 15.52 25.29
N GLU A 101 -2.11 16.64 25.76
CA GLU A 101 -2.48 17.97 25.27
C GLU A 101 -2.25 18.14 23.76
N GLN A 102 -1.14 17.61 23.27
CA GLN A 102 -0.82 17.69 21.84
C GLN A 102 -1.69 16.72 21.02
N LEU A 103 -2.02 15.53 21.52
CA LEU A 103 -2.99 14.65 20.85
C LEU A 103 -4.37 15.32 20.71
N ARG A 104 -4.77 16.14 21.69
CA ARG A 104 -6.04 16.91 21.64
C ARG A 104 -6.00 18.07 20.65
N SER A 105 -4.85 18.70 20.45
CA SER A 105 -4.75 19.90 19.63
C SER A 105 -5.20 19.63 18.18
N PRO A 106 -6.08 20.49 17.61
CA PRO A 106 -6.57 20.34 16.24
C PRO A 106 -5.55 20.74 15.17
N GLN A 107 -4.47 21.45 15.53
CA GLN A 107 -3.59 22.15 14.58
C GLN A 107 -2.42 21.32 14.03
N PHE A 108 -2.43 20.00 14.19
CA PHE A 108 -1.31 19.16 13.76
C PHE A 108 -1.42 18.81 12.27
N HIS A 109 -0.74 19.60 11.42
CA HIS A 109 -0.61 19.37 9.99
C HIS A 109 0.86 19.54 9.63
N PHE A 110 1.48 18.51 9.04
CA PHE A 110 2.91 18.55 8.69
C PHE A 110 3.20 18.28 7.22
N PHE A 111 2.21 17.82 6.45
CA PHE A 111 2.26 17.87 5.00
C PHE A 111 1.75 19.24 4.50
N ASP A 112 2.37 20.31 4.97
CA ASP A 112 2.27 21.62 4.33
C ASP A 112 3.41 21.72 3.33
N VAL A 113 3.05 21.67 2.03
CA VAL A 113 3.85 21.95 0.82
C VAL A 113 5.20 21.20 0.75
N ASN A 114 5.38 20.29 -0.22
CA ASN A 114 6.56 19.39 -0.41
C ASN A 114 6.40 17.98 0.17
N ARG A 115 5.23 17.35 -0.03
CA ARG A 115 5.13 15.89 0.06
C ARG A 115 5.94 15.29 -1.09
N VAL A 116 6.74 14.27 -0.78
CA VAL A 116 7.44 13.48 -1.79
C VAL A 116 6.45 12.44 -2.33
N SER A 117 6.32 12.35 -3.65
CA SER A 117 5.43 11.38 -4.28
C SER A 117 5.88 9.95 -3.94
N PRO A 118 4.96 8.99 -3.73
CA PRO A 118 5.31 7.58 -3.50
C PRO A 118 6.31 7.01 -4.52
N ASP A 119 6.15 7.32 -5.82
CA ASP A 119 7.05 6.90 -6.91
C ASP A 119 8.51 7.35 -6.75
N ALA A 120 8.76 8.40 -5.96
CA ALA A 120 10.12 8.86 -5.68
C ALA A 120 10.74 8.12 -4.47
N LEU A 121 9.94 7.35 -3.74
CA LEU A 121 10.30 6.61 -2.53
C LEU A 121 10.31 5.08 -2.76
N GLY A 122 9.58 4.61 -3.77
CA GLY A 122 9.58 3.23 -4.20
C GLY A 122 8.93 3.06 -5.57
N PHE A 123 8.92 1.84 -6.06
CA PHE A 123 8.18 1.45 -7.25
C PHE A 123 7.86 -0.04 -7.23
N TYR A 124 6.76 -0.43 -7.85
CA TYR A 124 6.45 -1.81 -8.18
C TYR A 124 6.98 -2.20 -9.56
N ARG A 125 7.77 -3.28 -9.64
CA ARG A 125 8.15 -3.91 -10.90
C ARG A 125 7.17 -5.05 -11.22
N PRO A 126 6.38 -4.94 -12.31
CA PRO A 126 5.37 -5.93 -12.64
C PRO A 126 6.00 -7.25 -13.12
N PHE A 127 5.35 -8.38 -12.81
CA PHE A 127 5.79 -9.71 -13.22
C PHE A 127 5.54 -10.02 -14.70
N HIS A 128 4.72 -9.23 -15.42
CA HIS A 128 4.61 -9.36 -16.89
C HIS A 128 5.88 -8.95 -17.65
N PHE A 129 6.88 -8.37 -16.98
CA PHE A 129 8.14 -7.96 -17.62
C PHE A 129 9.31 -8.87 -17.22
N ALA A 130 9.94 -9.51 -18.21
CA ALA A 130 11.17 -10.29 -18.05
C ALA A 130 12.36 -9.37 -17.71
N PRO A 131 13.40 -9.81 -16.96
CA PRO A 131 13.49 -11.09 -16.27
C PRO A 131 12.43 -11.23 -15.19
N TYR A 132 11.78 -12.38 -15.13
CA TYR A 132 10.63 -12.56 -14.26
C TYR A 132 11.04 -12.60 -12.79
N ASP A 133 12.24 -13.09 -12.44
CA ASP A 133 12.70 -13.18 -11.05
C ASP A 133 12.89 -11.82 -10.35
N ASP A 134 12.93 -10.74 -11.11
CA ASP A 134 13.09 -9.37 -10.60
C ASP A 134 11.74 -8.69 -10.31
N TRP A 135 10.61 -9.39 -10.33
CA TRP A 135 9.33 -8.76 -9.98
C TRP A 135 9.27 -8.45 -8.48
N GLY A 136 8.52 -7.40 -8.10
CA GLY A 136 8.31 -7.05 -6.70
C GLY A 136 8.30 -5.56 -6.41
N ILE A 137 8.28 -5.22 -5.13
CA ILE A 137 8.26 -3.84 -4.64
C ILE A 137 9.68 -3.42 -4.28
N TYR A 138 10.15 -2.33 -4.85
CA TYR A 138 11.46 -1.75 -4.57
C TYR A 138 11.28 -0.46 -3.78
N LEU A 139 11.95 -0.35 -2.63
CA LEU A 139 11.81 0.75 -1.69
C LEU A 139 13.17 1.41 -1.48
N PHE A 140 13.30 2.70 -1.78
CA PHE A 140 14.57 3.42 -1.70
C PHE A 140 14.83 3.87 -0.26
N ALA A 141 15.63 3.11 0.49
CA ALA A 141 15.95 3.37 1.89
C ALA A 141 16.55 4.77 2.11
N ASP A 142 17.48 5.21 1.25
CA ASP A 142 18.04 6.57 1.29
C ASP A 142 16.92 7.62 1.20
N LYS A 143 16.01 7.49 0.22
CA LYS A 143 14.92 8.46 -0.02
C LYS A 143 13.87 8.45 1.08
N LEU A 144 13.56 7.28 1.63
CA LEU A 144 12.66 7.15 2.79
C LEU A 144 13.23 7.86 4.02
N ILE A 145 14.54 7.75 4.26
CA ILE A 145 15.24 8.45 5.35
C ILE A 145 15.27 9.96 5.10
N ASP A 146 15.59 10.40 3.88
CA ASP A 146 15.56 11.81 3.49
C ASP A 146 14.17 12.40 3.72
N TYR A 147 13.12 11.69 3.29
CA TYR A 147 11.75 12.14 3.47
C TYR A 147 11.32 12.18 4.94
N TYR A 148 11.75 11.19 5.74
CA TYR A 148 11.63 11.24 7.19
C TYR A 148 12.24 12.51 7.79
N HIS A 149 13.46 12.90 7.36
CA HIS A 149 14.11 14.11 7.84
C HIS A 149 13.38 15.39 7.41
N ILE A 150 12.84 15.42 6.20
CA ILE A 150 11.99 16.53 5.71
C ILE A 150 10.76 16.69 6.61
N ILE A 151 10.05 15.61 6.90
CA ILE A 151 8.87 15.66 7.78
C ILE A 151 9.28 16.07 9.20
N LYS A 152 10.33 15.45 9.75
CA LYS A 152 10.82 15.73 11.10
C LYS A 152 11.21 17.20 11.28
N SER A 153 11.89 17.80 10.31
CA SER A 153 12.30 19.21 10.40
C SER A 153 11.09 20.15 10.47
N LYS A 154 10.00 19.83 9.76
CA LYS A 154 8.73 20.57 9.82
C LYS A 154 7.95 20.36 11.11
N LEU A 155 8.03 19.18 11.70
CA LEU A 155 7.43 18.89 13.00
C LEU A 155 8.09 19.70 14.14
N GLY A 156 9.33 20.15 13.95
CA GLY A 156 10.09 20.92 14.94
C GLY A 156 10.38 20.13 16.22
N SER A 157 10.84 20.83 17.27
CA SER A 157 11.17 20.24 18.57
C SER A 157 9.95 19.77 19.38
N ASN A 158 8.74 20.07 18.93
CA ASN A 158 7.49 19.86 19.68
C ASN A 158 6.75 18.58 19.28
N THR A 159 7.44 17.49 18.96
CA THR A 159 6.77 16.24 18.54
C THR A 159 7.24 15.03 19.33
N ILE A 160 6.84 15.00 20.60
CA ILE A 160 7.02 13.85 21.48
C ILE A 160 6.28 12.59 20.95
N PHE A 161 5.32 12.76 20.01
CA PHE A 161 4.46 11.68 19.48
C PHE A 161 5.13 10.76 18.46
N PHE A 162 5.94 11.35 17.60
CA PHE A 162 6.48 10.64 16.44
C PHE A 162 7.93 10.33 16.74
N GLN A 163 8.14 9.25 17.48
CA GLN A 163 9.48 8.68 17.60
C GLN A 163 10.01 8.36 16.18
N PRO A 164 11.35 8.45 15.97
CA PRO A 164 11.95 8.25 14.66
C PRO A 164 11.49 6.99 13.91
N ASP A 165 11.43 5.87 14.62
CA ASP A 165 10.98 4.57 14.14
C ASP A 165 9.48 4.56 13.79
N ILE A 166 8.64 5.21 14.60
CA ILE A 166 7.19 5.32 14.36
C ILE A 166 6.93 6.10 13.07
N LEU A 167 7.57 7.26 12.90
CA LEU A 167 7.36 8.09 11.72
C LEU A 167 7.89 7.43 10.46
N LEU A 168 9.11 6.90 10.48
CA LEU A 168 9.66 6.17 9.34
C LEU A 168 8.83 4.91 9.04
N GLY A 169 8.31 4.23 10.07
CA GLY A 169 7.41 3.10 9.91
C GLY A 169 6.09 3.47 9.24
N TYR A 170 5.56 4.67 9.47
CA TYR A 170 4.38 5.18 8.79
C TYR A 170 4.66 5.51 7.32
N ILE A 171 5.77 6.19 7.03
CA ILE A 171 6.19 6.46 5.65
C ILE A 171 6.39 5.14 4.88
N LEU A 172 7.09 4.18 5.49
CA LEU A 172 7.32 2.86 4.92
C LEU A 172 5.99 2.13 4.64
N PHE A 173 5.08 2.12 5.62
CA PHE A 173 3.76 1.50 5.47
C PHE A 173 2.96 2.16 4.36
N GLU A 174 3.02 3.48 4.25
CA GLU A 174 2.33 4.25 3.23
C GLU A 174 2.82 3.89 1.82
N VAL A 175 4.12 3.97 1.58
CA VAL A 175 4.75 3.72 0.27
C VAL A 175 4.55 2.26 -0.12
N PHE A 176 4.80 1.31 0.80
CA PHE A 176 4.58 -0.11 0.49
C PHE A 176 3.14 -0.41 0.06
N HIS A 177 2.14 0.15 0.75
CA HIS A 177 0.75 -0.11 0.38
C HIS A 177 0.34 0.58 -0.92
N HIS A 178 0.94 1.72 -1.25
CA HIS A 178 0.80 2.34 -2.55
C HIS A 178 1.32 1.39 -3.64
N GLU A 179 2.57 0.94 -3.54
CA GLU A 179 3.18 0.01 -4.51
C GLU A 179 2.46 -1.33 -4.59
N PHE A 180 1.98 -1.83 -3.45
CA PHE A 180 1.18 -3.05 -3.38
C PHE A 180 -0.12 -2.92 -4.18
N PHE A 181 -0.71 -1.73 -4.31
CA PHE A 181 -1.91 -1.56 -5.11
C PHE A 181 -1.65 -1.81 -6.60
N HIS A 182 -0.49 -1.40 -7.15
CA HIS A 182 -0.13 -1.74 -8.53
C HIS A 182 -0.02 -3.25 -8.75
N HIS A 183 0.49 -3.99 -7.76
CA HIS A 183 0.46 -5.45 -7.79
C HIS A 183 -0.96 -6.03 -7.80
N ILE A 184 -1.89 -5.41 -7.04
CA ILE A 184 -3.31 -5.80 -7.06
C ILE A 184 -3.90 -5.60 -8.46
N VAL A 185 -3.59 -4.48 -9.11
CA VAL A 185 -4.04 -4.15 -10.47
C VAL A 185 -3.51 -5.16 -11.48
N GLU A 186 -2.22 -5.47 -11.44
CA GLU A 186 -1.61 -6.48 -12.29
C GLU A 186 -2.24 -7.87 -12.09
N SER A 187 -2.39 -8.30 -10.83
CA SER A 187 -3.01 -9.58 -10.48
C SER A 187 -4.45 -9.68 -10.99
N ALA A 188 -5.19 -8.57 -10.92
CA ALA A 188 -6.56 -8.48 -11.39
C ALA A 188 -6.64 -8.60 -12.91
N ALA A 189 -5.74 -7.92 -13.63
CA ALA A 189 -5.63 -8.08 -15.07
C ALA A 189 -5.29 -9.54 -15.42
N THR A 190 -4.23 -10.13 -14.86
CA THR A 190 -3.84 -11.53 -15.09
C THR A 190 -4.98 -12.52 -14.86
N SER A 191 -5.81 -12.31 -13.82
CA SER A 191 -6.99 -13.15 -13.58
C SER A 191 -7.93 -13.14 -14.77
N LEU A 192 -8.19 -11.96 -15.33
CA LEU A 192 -9.06 -11.79 -16.49
C LEU A 192 -8.42 -12.31 -17.77
N GLU A 193 -7.10 -12.21 -17.93
CA GLU A 193 -6.39 -12.79 -19.06
C GLU A 193 -6.53 -14.32 -19.07
N ILE A 194 -6.30 -14.96 -17.91
CA ILE A 194 -6.51 -16.40 -17.72
C ILE A 194 -7.95 -16.81 -18.01
N ILE A 195 -8.93 -16.09 -17.44
CA ILE A 195 -10.35 -16.34 -17.70
C ILE A 195 -10.66 -16.20 -19.20
N SER A 196 -10.14 -15.15 -19.86
CA SER A 196 -10.37 -14.95 -21.29
C SER A 196 -9.80 -16.08 -22.15
N GLY A 197 -8.64 -16.63 -21.76
CA GLY A 197 -8.04 -17.79 -22.40
C GLY A 197 -8.84 -19.08 -22.21
N ALA A 198 -9.53 -19.24 -21.09
CA ALA A 198 -10.41 -20.40 -20.86
C ALA A 198 -11.64 -20.41 -21.79
N TYR A 199 -12.11 -19.22 -22.20
CA TYR A 199 -13.28 -19.05 -23.08
C TYR A 199 -12.93 -18.71 -24.54
N GLY A 200 -11.65 -18.72 -24.91
CA GLY A 200 -11.21 -18.37 -26.26
C GLY A 200 -9.74 -17.96 -26.30
N ASN A 201 -9.45 -16.86 -26.99
CA ASN A 201 -8.09 -16.35 -27.08
C ASN A 201 -7.78 -15.45 -25.87
N PRO A 202 -6.67 -15.69 -25.15
CA PRO A 202 -6.20 -14.79 -24.11
C PRO A 202 -6.01 -13.37 -24.66
N LYS A 203 -6.40 -12.37 -23.86
CA LYS A 203 -6.20 -10.95 -24.18
C LYS A 203 -5.06 -10.38 -23.34
N PRO A 204 -4.15 -9.55 -23.88
CA PRO A 204 -3.04 -8.94 -23.14
C PRO A 204 -3.49 -7.68 -22.37
N LEU A 205 -4.48 -7.83 -21.49
CA LEU A 205 -5.15 -6.75 -20.78
C LEU A 205 -4.16 -5.88 -19.99
N TYR A 206 -3.24 -6.48 -19.23
CA TYR A 206 -2.32 -5.70 -18.40
C TYR A 206 -1.36 -4.88 -19.26
N ILE A 207 -0.77 -5.51 -20.27
CA ILE A 207 0.20 -4.89 -21.16
C ILE A 207 -0.43 -3.79 -22.02
N GLU A 208 -1.66 -4.00 -22.51
CA GLU A 208 -2.42 -2.97 -23.24
C GLU A 208 -2.73 -1.78 -22.34
N TYR A 209 -3.22 -2.05 -21.12
CA TYR A 209 -3.50 -1.03 -20.13
C TYR A 209 -2.25 -0.21 -19.78
N PHE A 210 -1.13 -0.87 -19.49
CA PHE A 210 0.16 -0.24 -19.21
C PHE A 210 0.64 0.64 -20.38
N LYS A 211 0.62 0.11 -21.61
CA LYS A 211 1.03 0.83 -22.83
C LYS A 211 0.20 2.06 -23.14
N SER A 212 -1.07 2.05 -22.76
CA SER A 212 -1.96 3.19 -22.93
C SER A 212 -1.57 4.39 -22.04
N ASN A 213 -0.51 4.26 -21.24
CA ASN A 213 -0.11 5.18 -20.18
C ASN A 213 -1.26 5.45 -19.21
N TYR A 214 -2.13 4.46 -18.99
CA TYR A 214 -3.34 4.61 -18.18
C TYR A 214 -4.35 5.66 -18.70
N HIS A 215 -4.16 6.19 -19.91
CA HIS A 215 -4.94 7.31 -20.46
C HIS A 215 -5.89 6.91 -21.59
N LYS A 216 -5.62 5.81 -22.29
CA LYS A 216 -6.27 5.52 -23.58
C LYS A 216 -7.02 4.21 -23.56
N THR A 217 -8.32 4.38 -23.38
CA THR A 217 -9.35 3.40 -23.68
C THR A 217 -10.10 3.87 -24.93
N LEU A 218 -10.55 2.96 -25.77
CA LEU A 218 -11.13 3.26 -27.09
C LEU A 218 -12.53 3.88 -27.01
N GLY A 219 -12.69 5.08 -26.44
CA GLY A 219 -13.99 5.74 -26.17
C GLY A 219 -14.22 6.28 -24.75
N LEU A 220 -13.31 5.98 -23.81
CA LEU A 220 -13.20 6.67 -22.51
C LEU A 220 -11.94 7.50 -22.63
N GLY A 221 -12.12 8.82 -22.72
CA GLY A 221 -10.99 9.76 -22.64
C GLY A 221 -10.23 9.65 -21.30
N PRO A 222 -9.28 10.55 -21.04
CA PRO A 222 -8.60 10.59 -19.74
C PRO A 222 -9.64 10.73 -18.62
N HIS A 223 -9.43 9.98 -17.53
CA HIS A 223 -10.28 10.06 -16.35
C HIS A 223 -10.17 11.46 -15.72
N GLU A 224 -11.20 11.96 -15.04
CA GLU A 224 -11.15 13.26 -14.34
C GLU A 224 -10.05 13.32 -13.26
N HIS A 225 -9.63 12.15 -12.77
CA HIS A 225 -8.61 11.93 -11.74
C HIS A 225 -7.38 11.22 -12.29
N ASP A 226 -7.02 11.51 -13.54
CA ASP A 226 -5.95 10.83 -14.25
C ASP A 226 -4.54 11.10 -13.66
N PRO A 227 -3.70 10.06 -13.47
CA PRO A 227 -4.03 8.63 -13.60
C PRO A 227 -4.88 8.12 -12.43
N LEU A 228 -6.01 7.48 -12.73
CA LEU A 228 -6.95 6.96 -11.72
C LEU A 228 -6.30 5.91 -10.81
N GLU A 229 -5.40 5.10 -11.36
CA GLU A 229 -4.67 4.08 -10.61
C GLU A 229 -3.88 4.70 -9.44
N GLU A 230 -3.20 5.83 -9.66
CA GLU A 230 -2.42 6.53 -8.62
C GLU A 230 -3.30 7.09 -7.51
N ALA A 231 -4.47 7.64 -7.89
CA ALA A 231 -5.47 8.11 -6.93
C ALA A 231 -5.93 6.96 -6.03
N LEU A 232 -6.20 5.80 -6.64
CA LEU A 232 -6.64 4.60 -5.92
C LEU A 232 -5.53 3.95 -5.10
N ALA A 233 -4.27 4.00 -5.55
CA ALA A 233 -3.11 3.53 -4.81
C ALA A 233 -2.91 4.32 -3.51
N ASN A 234 -2.95 5.65 -3.59
CA ASN A 234 -2.92 6.53 -2.41
C ASN A 234 -4.11 6.28 -1.47
N SER A 235 -5.30 6.10 -2.03
CA SER A 235 -6.52 5.81 -1.26
C SER A 235 -6.43 4.46 -0.55
N TYR A 236 -5.88 3.45 -1.23
CA TYR A 236 -5.65 2.12 -0.66
C TYR A 236 -4.67 2.17 0.49
N SER A 237 -3.57 2.92 0.34
CA SER A 237 -2.60 3.18 1.39
C SER A 237 -3.24 3.83 2.62
N TYR A 238 -4.04 4.88 2.42
CA TYR A 238 -4.82 5.52 3.48
C TYR A 238 -5.80 4.55 4.17
N ASN A 239 -6.54 3.75 3.40
CA ASN A 239 -7.51 2.79 3.94
C ASN A 239 -6.82 1.65 4.71
N SER A 240 -5.59 1.29 4.35
CA SER A 240 -4.79 0.26 5.02
C SER A 240 -4.39 0.67 6.45
N PHE A 241 -4.19 1.96 6.69
CA PHE A 241 -4.04 2.51 8.04
C PHE A 241 -5.32 2.33 8.89
N SER A 242 -6.50 2.57 8.31
CA SER A 242 -7.79 2.38 8.97
C SER A 242 -8.02 0.91 9.36
N PHE A 243 -7.58 -0.05 8.52
CA PHE A 243 -7.63 -1.46 8.88
C PHE A 243 -6.73 -1.77 10.08
N SER A 244 -5.48 -1.32 10.04
CA SER A 244 -4.49 -1.57 11.11
C SER A 244 -4.88 -0.94 12.45
N SER A 245 -5.52 0.23 12.43
CA SER A 245 -5.97 0.94 13.64
C SER A 245 -7.22 0.33 14.29
N ARG A 246 -8.05 -0.43 13.54
CA ARG A 246 -9.21 -1.14 14.11
C ARG A 246 -8.79 -2.31 15.01
N VAL A 247 -7.67 -2.95 14.68
CA VAL A 247 -7.13 -4.09 15.44
C VAL A 247 -6.43 -3.62 16.73
N ASN A 248 -5.80 -2.43 16.69
CA ASN A 248 -5.00 -1.89 17.80
C ASN A 248 -5.64 -0.61 18.38
N LYS A 249 -6.57 -0.78 19.33
CA LYS A 249 -7.17 0.36 20.06
C LYS A 249 -6.14 0.98 21.01
N GLY A 250 -6.12 2.31 21.11
CA GLY A 250 -5.23 3.02 22.04
C GLY A 250 -4.51 4.21 21.41
N TYR A 251 -3.33 4.53 21.92
CA TYR A 251 -2.39 5.53 21.46
C TYR A 251 -2.09 5.37 19.97
N ARG A 252 -1.81 4.13 19.54
CA ARG A 252 -1.56 3.80 18.13
C ARG A 252 -2.68 4.26 17.21
N SER A 253 -3.93 3.98 17.57
CA SER A 253 -5.09 4.42 16.78
C SER A 253 -5.21 5.95 16.69
N LEU A 254 -4.76 6.69 17.70
CA LEU A 254 -4.74 8.15 17.67
C LEU A 254 -3.63 8.68 16.74
N LEU A 255 -2.44 8.10 16.81
CA LEU A 255 -1.34 8.48 15.92
C LEU A 255 -1.65 8.18 14.46
N VAL A 256 -2.26 7.02 14.18
CA VAL A 256 -2.73 6.68 12.83
C VAL A 256 -3.70 7.75 12.31
N LYS A 257 -4.68 8.15 13.13
CA LYS A 257 -5.63 9.21 12.75
C LYS A 257 -4.95 10.54 12.48
N LYS A 258 -3.95 10.93 13.28
CA LYS A 258 -3.17 12.16 13.06
C LYS A 258 -2.35 12.11 11.77
N TYR A 259 -1.74 10.96 11.48
CA TYR A 259 -1.02 10.75 10.23
C TYR A 259 -1.96 10.81 9.02
N GLN A 260 -3.09 10.10 9.07
CA GLN A 260 -4.15 10.14 8.06
C GLN A 260 -4.71 11.55 7.84
N GLN A 261 -4.98 12.31 8.91
CA GLN A 261 -5.40 13.71 8.80
C GLN A 261 -4.36 14.57 8.09
N SER A 262 -3.08 14.29 8.34
CA SER A 262 -2.00 14.95 7.62
C SER A 262 -2.04 14.54 6.14
N MET A 263 -2.14 13.24 5.82
CA MET A 263 -2.19 12.76 4.43
C MET A 263 -3.27 13.46 3.61
N LEU A 264 -4.50 13.55 4.15
CA LEU A 264 -5.64 14.23 3.51
C LEU A 264 -5.30 15.68 3.15
N LYS A 265 -4.65 16.41 4.07
CA LYS A 265 -4.25 17.80 3.82
C LYS A 265 -3.09 17.91 2.83
N GLY A 266 -2.22 16.90 2.79
CA GLY A 266 -1.09 16.82 1.89
C GLY A 266 -1.49 16.55 0.44
N TRP A 267 -2.50 15.71 0.21
CA TRP A 267 -2.86 15.24 -1.14
C TRP A 267 -3.17 16.37 -2.13
N LYS A 268 -3.80 17.46 -1.70
CA LYS A 268 -4.05 18.61 -2.59
C LYS A 268 -2.78 19.23 -3.21
N TYR A 269 -1.61 18.96 -2.64
CA TYR A 269 -0.31 19.40 -3.13
C TYR A 269 0.41 18.37 -4.00
N ASP A 270 -0.11 17.14 -4.11
CA ASP A 270 0.48 16.10 -4.92
C ASP A 270 0.21 16.34 -6.43
N PRO A 271 0.97 15.68 -7.33
CA PRO A 271 0.71 15.75 -8.78
C PRO A 271 -0.71 15.28 -9.16
N PRO A 272 -1.16 15.53 -10.40
CA PRO A 272 -2.39 14.93 -10.93
C PRO A 272 -2.41 13.41 -10.77
N GLY A 273 -3.59 12.83 -10.54
CA GLY A 273 -3.78 11.45 -10.11
C GLY A 273 -3.69 11.31 -8.58
N TYR A 274 -2.50 11.52 -8.02
CA TYR A 274 -2.24 11.37 -6.58
C TYR A 274 -3.13 12.26 -5.70
N ARG A 275 -3.37 13.51 -6.14
CA ARG A 275 -4.14 14.50 -5.38
C ARG A 275 -5.62 14.17 -5.19
N SER A 276 -6.15 13.31 -6.06
CA SER A 276 -7.58 12.95 -6.07
C SER A 276 -7.91 11.77 -5.16
N ALA A 277 -6.93 11.26 -4.40
CA ALA A 277 -7.12 10.13 -3.50
C ALA A 277 -8.21 10.37 -2.43
N GLU A 278 -8.43 11.62 -1.99
CA GLU A 278 -9.51 11.92 -1.05
C GLU A 278 -10.88 11.51 -1.58
N TYR A 279 -11.08 11.53 -2.90
CA TYR A 279 -12.35 11.14 -3.52
C TYR A 279 -12.64 9.64 -3.37
N TYR A 280 -11.61 8.81 -3.20
CA TYR A 280 -11.75 7.34 -3.22
C TYR A 280 -11.50 6.69 -1.85
N ILE A 281 -11.63 7.43 -0.76
CA ILE A 281 -11.66 6.84 0.58
C ILE A 281 -13.04 6.25 0.88
N ASN A 282 -13.12 5.25 1.75
CA ASN A 282 -14.39 4.61 2.16
C ASN A 282 -15.19 3.95 0.99
N SER A 283 -16.47 4.31 0.80
CA SER A 283 -17.40 3.66 -0.13
C SER A 283 -17.06 3.93 -1.59
N ASP A 284 -16.55 5.12 -1.88
CA ASP A 284 -16.25 5.57 -3.24
C ASP A 284 -15.03 4.84 -3.83
N TYR A 285 -14.26 4.15 -2.97
CA TYR A 285 -13.19 3.25 -3.39
C TYR A 285 -13.68 2.15 -4.35
N ILE A 286 -14.89 1.60 -4.12
CA ILE A 286 -15.46 0.57 -5.01
C ILE A 286 -15.83 1.18 -6.37
N TYR A 287 -16.33 2.41 -6.38
CA TYR A 287 -16.68 3.12 -7.60
C TYR A 287 -15.44 3.37 -8.46
N GLY A 288 -14.37 3.93 -7.88
CA GLY A 288 -13.10 4.11 -8.59
C GLY A 288 -12.49 2.79 -9.05
N ALA A 289 -12.51 1.75 -8.24
CA ALA A 289 -12.10 0.39 -8.63
C ALA A 289 -12.89 -0.14 -9.84
N THR A 290 -14.18 0.20 -9.93
CA THR A 290 -15.05 -0.18 -11.05
C THR A 290 -14.65 0.54 -12.33
N GLN A 291 -14.39 1.85 -12.25
CA GLN A 291 -13.92 2.66 -13.36
C GLN A 291 -12.54 2.17 -13.86
N LEU A 292 -11.62 1.90 -12.93
CA LEU A 292 -10.31 1.35 -13.25
C LEU A 292 -10.43 -0.01 -13.96
N MET A 293 -11.34 -0.87 -13.50
CA MET A 293 -11.60 -2.15 -14.16
C MET A 293 -12.12 -1.98 -15.60
N ALA A 294 -13.00 -1.00 -15.84
CA ALA A 294 -13.46 -0.68 -17.19
C ALA A 294 -12.32 -0.19 -18.09
N MET A 295 -11.38 0.58 -17.53
CA MET A 295 -10.16 1.01 -18.24
C MET A 295 -9.27 -0.18 -18.60
N ILE A 296 -9.04 -1.13 -17.67
CA ILE A 296 -8.24 -2.34 -17.91
C ILE A 296 -8.89 -3.23 -18.99
N LEU A 297 -10.22 -3.40 -18.94
CA LEU A 297 -10.98 -4.20 -19.89
C LEU A 297 -11.14 -3.54 -21.27
N ASN A 298 -10.72 -2.28 -21.39
CA ASN A 298 -10.89 -1.45 -22.56
C ASN A 298 -12.33 -1.39 -23.10
N SER A 299 -13.33 -1.31 -22.21
CA SER A 299 -14.76 -1.46 -22.58
C SER A 299 -15.67 -0.38 -22.00
N HIS A 300 -16.48 0.24 -22.87
CA HIS A 300 -17.47 1.29 -22.54
C HIS A 300 -18.86 0.75 -22.24
N GLN A 301 -19.07 -0.53 -22.51
CA GLN A 301 -20.39 -1.16 -22.51
C GLN A 301 -20.60 -2.07 -21.30
N LEU A 302 -19.74 -1.97 -20.28
CA LEU A 302 -19.88 -2.79 -19.10
C LEU A 302 -21.04 -2.26 -18.25
N ASP A 303 -22.03 -3.13 -18.02
CA ASP A 303 -23.09 -2.87 -17.05
C ASP A 303 -22.46 -2.48 -15.68
N PRO A 304 -22.86 -1.35 -15.05
CA PRO A 304 -22.23 -0.88 -13.82
C PRO A 304 -22.27 -1.89 -12.67
N MET A 305 -23.35 -2.65 -12.56
CA MET A 305 -23.50 -3.66 -11.50
C MET A 305 -22.52 -4.81 -11.71
N SER A 306 -22.46 -5.34 -12.92
CA SER A 306 -21.53 -6.41 -13.32
C SER A 306 -20.09 -5.96 -13.15
N SER A 307 -19.76 -4.74 -13.55
CA SER A 307 -18.43 -4.14 -13.40
C SER A 307 -18.02 -4.03 -11.94
N SER A 308 -18.93 -3.58 -11.07
CA SER A 308 -18.70 -3.48 -9.63
C SER A 308 -18.49 -4.85 -8.99
N MET A 309 -19.25 -5.86 -9.42
CA MET A 309 -19.05 -7.24 -8.99
C MET A 309 -17.67 -7.78 -9.40
N VAL A 310 -17.25 -7.55 -10.65
CA VAL A 310 -15.91 -7.95 -11.13
C VAL A 310 -14.82 -7.22 -10.36
N ALA A 311 -14.90 -5.89 -10.24
CA ALA A 311 -13.93 -5.09 -9.50
C ALA A 311 -13.82 -5.54 -8.03
N LYS A 312 -14.94 -5.81 -7.36
CA LYS A 312 -14.94 -6.31 -5.98
C LYS A 312 -14.29 -7.69 -5.87
N ASN A 313 -14.53 -8.60 -6.81
CA ASN A 313 -14.04 -9.98 -6.72
C ASN A 313 -12.60 -10.15 -7.21
N VAL A 314 -12.20 -9.40 -8.23
CA VAL A 314 -10.94 -9.58 -8.95
C VAL A 314 -9.91 -8.52 -8.55
N LEU A 315 -10.30 -7.25 -8.41
CA LEU A 315 -9.39 -6.21 -7.96
C LEU A 315 -9.27 -6.23 -6.43
N LEU A 316 -10.35 -5.92 -5.71
CA LEU A 316 -10.26 -5.68 -4.27
C LEU A 316 -9.91 -6.94 -3.46
N ASN A 317 -10.30 -8.12 -3.94
CA ASN A 317 -10.08 -9.39 -3.24
C ASN A 317 -9.20 -10.39 -4.03
N GLY A 318 -8.97 -10.17 -5.33
CA GLY A 318 -8.36 -11.18 -6.20
C GLY A 318 -6.85 -11.35 -6.01
N HIS A 319 -6.14 -10.32 -5.54
CA HIS A 319 -4.69 -10.41 -5.29
C HIS A 319 -4.29 -11.56 -4.34
N THR A 320 -5.16 -11.92 -3.40
CA THR A 320 -4.93 -13.05 -2.47
C THR A 320 -4.89 -14.43 -3.13
N ALA A 321 -5.29 -14.53 -4.41
CA ALA A 321 -5.20 -15.73 -5.21
C ALA A 321 -3.76 -16.07 -5.62
N TYR A 322 -2.90 -15.07 -5.82
CA TYR A 322 -1.54 -15.26 -6.33
C TYR A 322 -0.48 -15.21 -5.24
N CYS A 323 -0.51 -14.15 -4.43
CA CYS A 323 0.50 -13.92 -3.41
C CYS A 323 -0.12 -13.22 -2.21
N ALA A 324 0.14 -13.73 -1.00
CA ALA A 324 -0.23 -12.98 0.19
C ALA A 324 0.67 -11.74 0.31
N LYS A 325 0.13 -10.64 0.85
CA LYS A 325 0.86 -9.39 1.06
C LYS A 325 2.25 -9.56 1.70
N PRO A 326 2.44 -10.39 2.74
CA PRO A 326 3.77 -10.58 3.34
C PRO A 326 4.77 -11.33 2.46
N ASP A 327 4.29 -12.01 1.42
CA ASP A 327 5.08 -12.93 0.58
C ASP A 327 5.52 -12.27 -0.73
N ILE A 328 5.07 -11.04 -1.02
CA ILE A 328 5.54 -10.28 -2.19
C ILE A 328 7.02 -9.95 -2.02
N PRO A 329 7.86 -10.24 -3.03
CA PRO A 329 9.26 -9.82 -3.04
C PRO A 329 9.33 -8.32 -2.81
N THR A 330 10.03 -7.93 -1.75
CA THR A 330 10.24 -6.54 -1.39
C THR A 330 11.74 -6.32 -1.22
N TYR A 331 12.27 -5.33 -1.91
CA TYR A 331 13.69 -5.00 -1.98
C TYR A 331 13.91 -3.61 -1.38
N LEU A 332 14.86 -3.48 -0.46
CA LEU A 332 15.31 -2.19 0.08
C LEU A 332 16.57 -1.78 -0.68
N ILE A 333 16.49 -0.70 -1.44
CA ILE A 333 17.61 -0.18 -2.23
C ILE A 333 18.24 0.98 -1.47
N GLY A 334 19.55 0.97 -1.29
CA GLY A 334 20.29 2.15 -0.85
C GLY A 334 21.75 1.89 -0.53
N SER A 335 22.45 2.92 -0.09
CA SER A 335 23.82 2.81 0.41
C SER A 335 23.91 1.93 1.67
N ASP A 336 25.06 1.30 1.93
CA ASP A 336 25.29 0.51 3.16
C ASP A 336 24.97 1.31 4.43
N THR A 337 25.35 2.59 4.45
CA THR A 337 25.09 3.50 5.57
C THR A 337 23.59 3.71 5.80
N SER A 338 22.83 3.95 4.73
CA SER A 338 21.40 4.16 4.83
C SER A 338 20.64 2.89 5.13
N LEU A 339 21.05 1.74 4.59
CA LEU A 339 20.47 0.45 4.95
C LEU A 339 20.68 0.14 6.45
N ARG A 340 21.89 0.37 6.98
CA ARG A 340 22.16 0.23 8.43
C ARG A 340 21.30 1.19 9.25
N THR A 341 21.21 2.44 8.84
CA THR A 341 20.37 3.45 9.50
C THR A 341 18.90 3.04 9.49
N PHE A 342 18.41 2.59 8.34
CA PHE A 342 17.05 2.10 8.16
C PHE A 342 16.77 0.90 9.08
N TYR A 343 17.62 -0.12 9.11
CA TYR A 343 17.43 -1.30 9.96
C TYR A 343 17.54 -1.01 11.46
N ASN A 344 18.31 0.01 11.85
CA ASN A 344 18.36 0.46 13.24
C ASN A 344 17.03 1.07 13.70
N LEU A 345 16.35 1.79 12.79
CA LEU A 345 15.03 2.38 13.06
C LEU A 345 13.90 1.35 12.88
N ILE A 346 13.97 0.54 11.83
CA ILE A 346 12.96 -0.44 11.43
C ILE A 346 13.60 -1.85 11.42
N PRO A 347 13.75 -2.50 12.58
CA PRO A 347 14.42 -3.81 12.67
C PRO A 347 13.62 -4.97 12.06
N VAL A 348 12.31 -4.76 11.80
CA VAL A 348 11.41 -5.77 11.22
C VAL A 348 10.58 -5.18 10.07
N PRO A 349 11.20 -4.77 8.94
CA PRO A 349 10.51 -4.04 7.87
C PRO A 349 9.24 -4.75 7.38
N ASN A 350 9.31 -6.06 7.15
CA ASN A 350 8.16 -6.86 6.71
C ASN A 350 6.95 -6.72 7.65
N ALA A 351 7.14 -6.94 8.95
CA ALA A 351 6.05 -6.76 9.90
C ALA A 351 5.58 -5.30 9.98
N THR A 352 6.51 -4.34 9.83
CA THR A 352 6.19 -2.91 9.83
C THR A 352 5.32 -2.54 8.64
N TYR A 353 5.67 -2.90 7.41
CA TYR A 353 4.84 -2.54 6.27
C TYR A 353 3.60 -3.43 6.09
N THR A 354 3.55 -4.66 6.62
CA THR A 354 2.32 -5.49 6.48
C THR A 354 1.30 -5.24 7.59
N ASN A 355 1.77 -5.02 8.82
CA ASN A 355 0.93 -4.97 10.02
C ASN A 355 1.14 -3.70 10.85
N LEU A 356 1.88 -2.72 10.33
CA LEU A 356 2.24 -1.48 11.03
C LEU A 356 2.97 -1.76 12.36
N PHE A 357 3.74 -2.84 12.42
CA PHE A 357 4.42 -3.30 13.63
C PHE A 357 5.28 -2.22 14.30
N TRP A 358 5.11 -2.07 15.61
CA TRP A 358 5.91 -1.23 16.51
C TRP A 358 6.53 -2.13 17.59
N HIS A 359 7.77 -1.85 17.93
CA HIS A 359 8.53 -2.70 18.86
C HIS A 359 8.43 -2.25 20.33
N GLU A 360 7.95 -1.03 20.59
CA GLU A 360 7.77 -0.50 21.95
C GLU A 360 6.48 -1.01 22.60
N ASP A 361 6.55 -1.30 23.91
CA ASP A 361 5.35 -1.51 24.74
C ASP A 361 4.69 -0.17 25.08
N LEU A 362 3.47 0.03 24.59
CA LEU A 362 2.70 1.26 24.77
C LEU A 362 1.58 1.13 25.80
N SER A 363 1.55 0.03 26.56
CA SER A 363 0.45 -0.28 27.47
C SER A 363 0.24 0.78 28.55
N GLU A 364 1.31 1.42 29.05
CA GLU A 364 1.20 2.53 30.00
C GLU A 364 0.56 3.77 29.38
N ILE A 365 0.97 4.13 28.16
CA ILE A 365 0.41 5.26 27.41
C ILE A 365 -1.06 5.00 27.10
N ASP A 366 -1.41 3.77 26.73
CA ASP A 366 -2.78 3.35 26.43
C ASP A 366 -3.68 3.50 27.67
N LYS A 367 -3.24 3.00 28.84
CA LYS A 367 -3.96 3.16 30.11
C LYS A 367 -4.17 4.63 30.46
N PHE A 368 -3.12 5.44 30.33
CA PHE A 368 -3.20 6.87 30.61
C PHE A 368 -4.21 7.58 29.69
N ILE A 369 -4.18 7.29 28.39
CA ILE A 369 -5.14 7.84 27.41
C ILE A 369 -6.57 7.40 27.71
N GLU A 370 -6.78 6.17 28.16
CA GLU A 370 -8.10 5.68 28.55
C GLU A 370 -8.66 6.47 29.75
N ILE A 371 -7.84 6.68 30.78
CA ILE A 371 -8.18 7.49 31.95
C ILE A 371 -8.58 8.90 31.51
N LYS A 372 -7.74 9.57 30.71
CA LYS A 372 -8.01 10.94 30.23
C LYS A 372 -9.28 11.05 29.38
N LYS A 373 -9.57 10.06 28.54
CA LYS A 373 -10.83 10.01 27.77
C LYS A 373 -12.04 9.86 28.68
N LYS A 374 -11.94 9.08 29.76
CA LYS A 374 -13.02 8.91 30.74
C LYS A 374 -13.29 10.22 31.48
N GLU A 375 -12.24 10.88 31.99
CA GLU A 375 -12.32 12.19 32.64
C GLU A 375 -13.01 13.24 31.75
N GLU A 376 -12.61 13.31 30.47
CA GLU A 376 -13.23 14.24 29.52
C GLU A 376 -14.71 13.93 29.26
N LYS A 377 -15.06 12.64 29.14
CA LYS A 377 -16.47 12.22 28.96
C LYS A 377 -17.31 12.60 30.17
N GLU A 378 -16.78 12.46 31.37
CA GLU A 378 -17.45 12.86 32.62
C GLU A 378 -17.60 14.38 32.73
N ARG A 379 -16.56 15.15 32.39
CA ARG A 379 -16.63 16.62 32.33
C ARG A 379 -17.72 17.10 31.37
N ARG A 380 -17.75 16.58 30.14
CA ARG A 380 -18.78 16.93 29.14
C ARG A 380 -20.20 16.54 29.56
N LYS A 381 -20.37 15.49 30.39
CA LYS A 381 -21.66 15.12 30.96
C LYS A 381 -22.12 16.09 32.05
N LYS A 382 -21.19 16.62 32.84
CA LYS A 382 -21.47 17.63 33.87
C LYS A 382 -21.84 18.97 33.24
N GLU A 383 -21.18 19.37 32.17
CA GLU A 383 -21.46 20.64 31.44
C GLU A 383 -22.81 20.66 30.71
N LYS A 384 -23.44 19.51 30.49
CA LYS A 384 -24.76 19.38 29.85
C LYS A 384 -25.93 19.31 30.83
N LYS A 385 -25.65 19.16 32.12
CA LYS A 385 -26.63 19.21 33.20
C LYS A 385 -26.65 20.61 33.77
#